data_AF-A0A6J7AST0-F1
#
_entry.id   AF-A0A6J7AST0-F1
#
_cell.length_a   1.000
_cell.length_b   1.000
_cell.length_c   1.000
_cell.angle_alpha   90.00
_cell.angle_beta   90.00
_cell.angle_gamma   90.00
#
_symmetry.space_group_name_H-M   'P 1'
#
loop_
_entity.id
_entity.type
_entity.pdbx_description
1 polymer ?
#
loop_
_entity_poly.entity_id
_entity_poly.type
_entity_poly.pdbx_seq_one_letter_code
_entity_poly.pdbx_strand_id
1 'polypeptide(L)'
;MESATGLKVTHDSTVRASGTLNSHYSPNATVQLIAEADIAFEIEGAAQGVIGLLALAEVSTPSGLVRLAVPRNTEEYARALYAALREADALKLEAVLAVPPEATGIGVAVIDRLIRAAAGS
;
A
#
# COMPACT_ATOMS: atom_id res chain seq x y z
N MET A 1 16.50 -52.18 5.30
CA MET A 1 15.19 -51.73 4.81
C MET A 1 14.98 -50.28 5.21
N GLU A 2 15.53 -49.29 4.51
CA GLU A 2 15.25 -48.95 3.10
C GLU A 2 13.75 -48.60 2.95
N SER A 3 13.28 -47.51 2.37
CA SER A 3 13.87 -46.39 1.63
C SER A 3 12.72 -45.40 1.30
N ALA A 4 13.11 -44.17 0.93
CA ALA A 4 12.41 -43.27 -0.02
C ALA A 4 11.19 -42.49 0.55
N THR A 5 10.94 -41.21 0.30
CA THR A 5 11.39 -40.16 -0.65
C THR A 5 11.18 -38.81 0.08
N GLY A 6 11.95 -37.73 -0.06
CA GLY A 6 12.41 -37.12 -1.29
C GLY A 6 11.30 -36.26 -1.94
N LEU A 7 10.81 -35.20 -1.29
CA LEU A 7 9.94 -34.22 -1.97
C LEU A 7 10.20 -32.76 -1.57
N LYS A 8 11.18 -32.21 -2.29
CA LYS A 8 11.36 -30.84 -2.76
C LYS A 8 10.20 -29.87 -2.49
N VAL A 9 10.43 -28.93 -1.56
CA VAL A 9 9.56 -27.78 -1.33
C VAL A 9 9.70 -26.80 -2.50
N THR A 10 8.70 -26.79 -3.38
CA THR A 10 8.49 -25.69 -4.34
C THR A 10 7.85 -24.53 -3.59
N HIS A 11 8.52 -23.37 -3.57
CA HIS A 11 7.92 -22.11 -3.12
C HIS A 11 6.81 -21.75 -4.10
N ASP A 12 5.58 -22.11 -3.75
CA ASP A 12 4.38 -21.59 -4.38
C ASP A 12 4.05 -20.26 -3.71
N SER A 13 4.37 -19.18 -4.42
CA SER A 13 3.83 -17.85 -4.21
C SER A 13 2.33 -17.90 -4.43
N THR A 14 1.57 -18.22 -3.38
CA THR A 14 0.13 -18.04 -3.35
C THR A 14 -0.25 -17.25 -2.11
N VAL A 15 -0.90 -16.13 -2.40
CA VAL A 15 -1.54 -15.18 -1.50
C VAL A 15 -2.19 -15.93 -0.33
N ARG A 16 -1.69 -15.70 0.87
CA ARG A 16 -2.29 -16.20 2.11
C ARG A 16 -2.40 -15.06 3.12
N ALA A 17 -3.59 -14.52 3.24
CA ALA A 17 -4.03 -13.86 4.46
C ALA A 17 -5.51 -14.20 4.75
N SER A 18 -5.81 -15.50 4.87
CA SER A 18 -7.07 -15.93 5.50
C SER A 18 -6.89 -15.92 7.03
N GLY A 19 -7.44 -14.87 7.65
CA GLY A 19 -8.03 -14.82 9.00
C GLY A 19 -7.19 -15.27 10.20
N THR A 20 -6.85 -14.33 11.08
CA THR A 20 -7.30 -14.28 12.51
C THR A 20 -6.38 -13.36 13.33
N LEU A 21 -6.76 -12.10 13.55
CA LEU A 21 -6.68 -11.45 14.88
C LEU A 21 -7.28 -10.04 14.86
N ASN A 22 -8.35 -9.87 15.62
CA ASN A 22 -8.79 -8.66 16.32
C ASN A 22 -9.14 -7.42 15.47
N SER A 23 -10.37 -6.91 15.62
CA SER A 23 -10.94 -5.68 15.02
C SER A 23 -10.10 -4.41 15.18
N HIS A 24 -8.95 -4.34 14.51
CA HIS A 24 -8.18 -3.15 14.25
C HIS A 24 -8.26 -2.95 12.75
N TYR A 25 -8.89 -1.85 12.33
CA TYR A 25 -9.18 -1.50 10.93
C TYR A 25 -8.08 -1.92 9.94
N SER A 26 -8.39 -2.90 9.08
CA SER A 26 -7.64 -3.21 7.86
C SER A 26 -8.37 -2.55 6.68
N PRO A 27 -7.71 -1.74 5.85
CA PRO A 27 -8.34 -1.14 4.67
C PRO A 27 -8.78 -2.23 3.68
N ASN A 28 -9.93 -2.06 3.02
CA ASN A 28 -10.33 -2.95 1.92
C ASN A 28 -9.55 -2.63 0.64
N ALA A 29 -9.11 -1.39 0.46
CA ALA A 29 -8.30 -0.98 -0.68
C ALA A 29 -6.87 -1.54 -0.54
N THR A 30 -6.34 -2.12 -1.62
CA THR A 30 -4.98 -2.70 -1.62
C THR A 30 -3.95 -1.58 -1.54
N VAL A 31 -3.11 -1.55 -0.51
CA VAL A 31 -2.05 -0.54 -0.39
C VAL A 31 -0.78 -1.01 -1.08
N GLN A 32 -0.24 -0.19 -1.99
CA GLN A 32 1.00 -0.47 -2.71
C GLN A 32 1.99 0.66 -2.47
N LEU A 33 3.21 0.32 -2.05
CA LEU A 33 4.29 1.28 -1.94
C LEU A 33 4.98 1.37 -3.30
N ILE A 34 5.02 2.57 -3.87
CA ILE A 34 5.62 2.81 -5.19
C ILE A 34 6.54 4.03 -5.15
N ALA A 35 7.53 4.07 -6.02
CA ALA A 35 8.30 5.30 -6.22
C ALA A 35 7.49 6.29 -7.05
N GLU A 36 7.79 7.58 -6.90
CA GLU A 36 7.14 8.63 -7.69
C GLU A 36 7.25 8.39 -9.20
N ALA A 37 8.42 7.90 -9.64
CA ALA A 37 8.69 7.64 -11.06
C ALA A 37 7.79 6.55 -11.67
N ASP A 38 7.28 5.62 -10.85
CA ASP A 38 6.48 4.48 -11.31
C ASP A 38 4.97 4.77 -11.31
N ILE A 39 4.53 5.92 -10.77
CA ILE A 39 3.10 6.27 -10.68
C ILE A 39 2.43 6.20 -12.06
N ALA A 40 3.09 6.73 -13.10
CA ALA A 40 2.52 6.75 -14.45
C ALA A 40 2.32 5.33 -15.01
N PHE A 41 3.26 4.43 -14.76
CA PHE A 41 3.21 3.05 -15.22
C PHE A 41 2.05 2.28 -14.55
N GLU A 42 1.85 2.47 -13.24
CA GLU A 42 0.76 1.81 -12.51
C GLU A 42 -0.62 2.27 -13.01
N ILE A 43 -0.77 3.54 -13.40
CA ILE A 43 -2.03 4.05 -13.97
C ILE A 43 -2.31 3.42 -15.33
N GLU A 44 -1.30 3.28 -16.19
CA GLU A 44 -1.45 2.64 -17.50
C GLU A 44 -1.81 1.15 -17.38
N GLY A 45 -1.30 0.48 -16.35
CA GLY A 45 -1.60 -0.93 -16.06
C GLY A 45 -2.91 -1.17 -15.31
N ALA A 46 -3.51 -0.13 -14.71
CA ALA A 46 -4.72 -0.25 -13.91
C ALA A 46 -5.95 -0.60 -14.76
N ALA A 47 -6.55 -1.76 -14.48
CA ALA A 47 -7.75 -2.22 -15.16
C ALA A 47 -9.00 -1.48 -14.64
N GLN A 48 -9.28 -0.28 -15.17
CA GLN A 48 -10.54 0.49 -14.97
C GLN A 48 -10.92 0.87 -13.51
N GLY A 49 -10.12 0.47 -12.51
CA GLY A 49 -10.32 0.82 -11.11
C GLY A 49 -9.98 2.27 -10.80
N VAL A 50 -10.66 2.85 -9.82
CA VAL A 50 -10.29 4.16 -9.27
C VAL A 50 -9.20 3.94 -8.23
N ILE A 51 -8.01 4.49 -8.48
CA ILE A 51 -6.84 4.32 -7.62
C ILE A 51 -6.59 5.60 -6.80
N GLY A 52 -6.31 5.43 -5.52
CA GLY A 52 -5.95 6.52 -4.62
C GLY A 52 -4.45 6.82 -4.64
N LEU A 53 -4.08 8.09 -4.49
CA LEU A 53 -2.69 8.52 -4.31
C LEU A 53 -2.50 9.13 -2.92
N LEU A 54 -1.54 8.59 -2.17
CA LEU A 54 -1.03 9.15 -0.93
C LEU A 54 0.44 9.52 -1.10
N ALA A 55 0.71 10.81 -1.24
CA ALA A 55 2.06 11.31 -1.52
C ALA A 55 2.26 12.71 -0.91
N LEU A 56 3.52 13.13 -0.73
CA LEU A 56 3.85 14.49 -0.30
C LEU A 56 3.33 15.54 -1.29
N ALA A 57 3.14 16.78 -0.82
CA ALA A 57 2.58 17.87 -1.61
C ALA A 57 3.40 18.22 -2.86
N GLU A 58 4.70 17.94 -2.85
CA GLU A 58 5.59 18.10 -4.01
C GLU A 58 5.28 17.11 -5.14
N VAL A 59 4.73 15.94 -4.80
CA VAL A 59 4.40 14.89 -5.75
C VAL A 59 3.14 15.30 -6.51
N SER A 60 3.28 15.46 -7.82
CA SER A 60 2.15 15.79 -8.69
C SER A 60 1.15 14.64 -8.75
N THR A 61 -0.15 14.96 -8.76
CA THR A 61 -1.20 13.95 -8.94
C THR A 61 -1.53 13.84 -10.43
N PRO A 62 -1.15 12.75 -11.11
CA PRO A 62 -1.55 12.54 -12.49
C PRO A 62 -3.07 12.31 -12.62
N SER A 63 -3.59 12.60 -13.82
CA SER A 63 -4.98 12.37 -14.17
C SER A 63 -5.34 10.89 -14.05
N GLY A 64 -6.49 10.58 -13.46
CA GLY A 64 -6.95 9.20 -13.23
C GLY A 64 -6.74 8.69 -11.80
N LEU A 65 -5.96 9.42 -10.98
CA LEU A 65 -5.84 9.13 -9.55
C LEU A 65 -6.73 10.03 -8.71
N VAL A 66 -7.22 9.48 -7.60
CA VAL A 66 -7.88 10.23 -6.53
C VAL A 66 -6.84 10.62 -5.50
N ARG A 67 -6.59 11.92 -5.36
CA ARG A 67 -5.65 12.40 -4.33
C ARG A 67 -6.29 12.30 -2.95
N LEU A 68 -5.80 11.38 -2.12
CA LEU A 68 -6.35 11.11 -0.78
C LEU A 68 -5.83 12.09 0.29
N ALA A 69 -4.56 12.48 0.19
CA ALA A 69 -4.00 13.49 1.08
C ALA A 69 -2.83 14.22 0.43
N VAL A 70 -2.58 15.45 0.89
CA VAL A 70 -1.50 16.32 0.41
C VAL A 70 -0.61 16.76 1.59
N PRO A 71 0.00 15.82 2.33
CA PRO A 71 0.89 16.14 3.44
C PRO A 71 2.08 16.98 2.97
N ARG A 72 2.41 18.02 3.74
CA ARG A 72 3.53 18.93 3.43
C ARG A 72 4.88 18.42 3.91
N ASN A 73 4.87 17.48 4.83
CA ASN A 73 6.06 16.89 5.44
C ASN A 73 5.72 15.49 5.98
N THR A 74 6.74 14.78 6.43
CA THR A 74 6.65 13.41 6.95
C THR A 74 5.75 13.26 8.18
N GLU A 75 5.67 14.28 9.04
CA GLU A 75 4.81 14.26 10.23
C GLU A 75 3.33 14.33 9.86
N GLU A 76 2.97 15.26 8.96
CA GLU A 76 1.62 15.36 8.41
C GLU A 76 1.26 14.11 7.62
N TYR A 77 2.24 13.50 6.93
CA TYR A 77 2.03 12.22 6.24
C TYR A 77 1.63 11.13 7.24
N ALA A 78 2.37 11.00 8.35
CA ALA A 78 2.07 10.01 9.39
C ALA A 78 0.66 10.19 9.97
N ARG A 79 0.23 11.45 10.16
CA ARG A 79 -1.11 11.80 10.66
C ARG A 79 -2.20 11.52 9.63
N ALA A 80 -1.94 11.83 8.36
CA ALA A 80 -2.90 11.68 7.28
C ALA A 80 -3.05 10.22 6.83
N LEU A 81 -2.05 9.37 7.02
CA LEU A 81 -2.02 7.97 6.54
C LEU A 81 -3.32 7.21 6.80
N TYR A 82 -3.73 7.08 8.06
CA TYR A 82 -4.94 6.30 8.39
C TYR A 82 -6.24 6.98 7.94
N ALA A 83 -6.26 8.31 7.88
CA ALA A 83 -7.41 9.04 7.37
C ALA A 83 -7.56 8.81 5.85
N ALA A 84 -6.46 8.90 5.10
CA ALA A 84 -6.41 8.63 3.67
C ALA A 84 -6.82 7.19 3.34
N LEU A 85 -6.35 6.20 4.11
CA LEU A 85 -6.75 4.80 3.92
C LEU A 85 -8.24 4.56 4.20
N ARG A 86 -8.83 5.29 5.16
CA ARG A 86 -10.28 5.26 5.42
C ARG A 86 -11.09 5.95 4.34
N GLU A 87 -10.56 7.03 3.80
CA GLU A 87 -11.18 7.74 2.69
C GLU A 87 -11.18 6.87 1.44
N ALA A 88 -10.06 6.20 1.13
CA ALA A 88 -9.98 5.25 0.02
C ALA A 88 -11.04 4.14 0.13
N ASP A 89 -11.25 3.62 1.33
CA ASP A 89 -12.28 2.62 1.62
C ASP A 89 -13.70 3.16 1.42
N ALA A 90 -13.95 4.37 1.93
CA ALA A 90 -15.23 5.06 1.78
C ALA A 90 -15.55 5.36 0.30
N LEU A 91 -14.52 5.65 -0.49
CA LEU A 91 -14.61 5.86 -1.93
C LEU A 91 -14.60 4.56 -2.74
N LYS A 92 -14.46 3.40 -2.07
CA LYS A 92 -14.37 2.07 -2.68
C LYS A 92 -13.28 1.97 -3.74
N LEU A 93 -12.13 2.58 -3.46
CA LEU A 93 -10.97 2.51 -4.32
C LEU A 93 -10.44 1.08 -4.35
N GLU A 94 -9.94 0.65 -5.51
CA GLU A 94 -9.38 -0.70 -5.66
C GLU A 94 -8.00 -0.79 -5.02
N ALA A 95 -7.19 0.25 -5.22
CA ALA A 95 -5.84 0.34 -4.70
C ALA A 95 -5.50 1.74 -4.21
N VAL A 96 -4.51 1.83 -3.32
CA VAL A 96 -3.87 3.07 -2.88
C VAL A 96 -2.39 2.99 -3.16
N LEU A 97 -1.93 3.83 -4.08
CA LEU A 97 -0.53 4.07 -4.35
C LEU A 97 0.02 5.02 -3.29
N ALA A 98 0.89 4.52 -2.44
CA ALA A 98 1.56 5.29 -1.40
C ALA A 98 3.01 5.56 -1.82
N VAL A 99 3.33 6.83 -2.03
CA VAL A 99 4.72 7.26 -2.23
C VAL A 99 5.33 7.50 -0.86
N PRO A 100 6.32 6.70 -0.42
CA PRO A 100 6.91 6.86 0.89
C PRO A 100 7.71 8.18 0.94
N PRO A 101 7.68 8.90 2.07
CA PRO A 101 8.62 9.99 2.31
C PRO A 101 10.05 9.46 2.49
N GLU A 102 11.03 10.36 2.58
CA GLU A 102 12.42 9.98 2.86
C GLU A 102 12.53 9.10 4.12
N ALA A 103 13.37 8.05 4.04
CA ALA A 103 13.60 7.09 5.11
C ALA A 103 14.51 7.64 6.23
N THR A 104 14.19 8.83 6.74
CA THR A 104 14.97 9.53 7.77
C THR A 104 14.07 9.98 8.92
N GLY A 105 14.59 9.92 10.16
CA GLY A 105 13.83 10.30 11.36
C GLY A 105 12.49 9.57 11.47
N ILE A 106 11.39 10.33 11.52
CA ILE A 106 10.03 9.78 11.57
C ILE A 106 9.61 9.04 10.28
N GLY A 107 10.28 9.29 9.15
CA GLY A 107 9.96 8.67 7.85
C GLY A 107 10.14 7.17 7.83
N VAL A 108 11.15 6.64 8.55
CA VAL A 108 11.33 5.19 8.74
C VAL A 108 10.09 4.56 9.38
N ALA A 109 9.51 5.22 10.38
CA ALA A 109 8.30 4.76 11.05
C ALA A 109 7.05 4.92 10.19
N VAL A 110 7.02 5.86 9.24
CA VAL A 110 5.94 5.98 8.26
C VAL A 110 6.00 4.83 7.25
N ILE A 111 7.19 4.56 6.71
CA ILE A 111 7.42 3.45 5.77
C ILE A 111 7.03 2.12 6.41
N ASP A 112 7.44 1.86 7.65
CA ASP A 112 7.05 0.65 8.37
C ASP A 112 5.52 0.51 8.51
N ARG A 113 4.81 1.61 8.78
CA ARG A 113 3.33 1.60 8.83
C ARG A 113 2.70 1.35 7.46
N LEU A 114 3.28 1.90 6.40
CA LEU A 114 2.84 1.66 5.03
C LEU A 114 3.01 0.18 4.66
N ILE A 115 4.16 -0.41 4.95
CA ILE A 115 4.43 -1.84 4.70
C ILE A 115 3.40 -2.70 5.45
N ARG A 116 3.10 -2.36 6.70
CA ARG A 116 2.08 -3.07 7.48
C ARG A 116 0.67 -2.91 6.90
N ALA A 117 0.33 -1.73 6.38
CA ALA A 117 -0.95 -1.51 5.70
C ALA A 117 -1.05 -2.34 4.40
N ALA A 118 0.03 -2.41 3.62
CA ALA A 118 0.13 -3.21 2.41
C ALA A 118 0.06 -4.72 2.67
N ALA A 119 0.64 -5.19 3.78
CA ALA A 119 0.62 -6.61 4.15
C ALA A 119 -0.71 -7.07 4.77
N GLY A 120 -1.58 -6.12 5.18
CA GLY A 120 -2.85 -6.39 5.86
C GLY A 120 -4.09 -6.28 4.98
N SER A 121 -3.91 -6.11 3.66
CA SER A 121 -4.98 -6.04 2.65
C SER A 121 -5.09 -7.37 1.89
#